data_AF-A0A6A4HWX0-F1
#
_entry.id   AF-A0A6A4HWX0-F1
#
_cell.length_a   1.000
_cell.length_b   1.000
_cell.length_c   1.000
_cell.angle_alpha   90.00
_cell.angle_beta   90.00
_cell.angle_gamma   90.00
#
_symmetry.space_group_name_H-M   'P 1'
#
loop_
_entity.id
_entity.type
_entity.pdbx_description
1 polymer ?
#
loop_
_entity_poly.entity_id
_entity_poly.type
_entity_poly.pdbx_seq_one_letter_code
_entity_poly.pdbx_strand_id
1 'polypeptide(L)'
;MLISGRLSDIFHPKPVFVAGFLVIGLLSIPIAASVSPIMVIVLRAFQGIGAAMNVPSAVAMISMSFPDREERSRAYAVYGAFGAIGNCLGSIIGGVISSQTSWRWVFYVIAMLVIPFALVSWFILPTHTNHIAEERKNLDWPGVFSLTIGLILFVFAVSQASAIGWKSPGVVAPLVLSIVMFGAFLSIESIVKDPALPPRTWTNKNFTPLFFYAWSIYWWYLASELQLVQIFVDLWNFSSLSAAVRYLPLGISGGATSLLTGYIASKLPRQVLLVGGQVLMVVGATLFALADDPSKYWSYIVPGWFWGLLEPL
;
A
#
# COMPACT_ATOMS: atom_id res chain seq x y z
N MET A 1 -3.25 -0.76 9.27
CA MET A 1 -4.13 0.26 8.64
C MET A 1 -5.43 0.40 9.42
N LEU A 2 -6.19 -0.68 9.69
CA LEU A 2 -7.40 -0.61 10.53
C LEU A 2 -7.12 -0.11 11.96
N ILE A 3 -6.12 -0.68 12.63
CA ILE A 3 -5.71 -0.31 13.99
C ILE A 3 -5.21 1.13 14.04
N SER A 4 -4.37 1.49 13.09
CA SER A 4 -3.74 2.80 13.00
C SER A 4 -4.72 3.91 12.58
N GLY A 5 -5.74 3.58 11.79
CA GLY A 5 -6.87 4.46 11.50
C GLY A 5 -7.62 4.83 12.77
N ARG A 6 -8.07 3.81 13.51
CA ARG A 6 -8.70 4.01 14.83
C ARG A 6 -7.78 4.73 15.82
N LEU A 7 -6.48 4.43 15.81
CA LEU A 7 -5.51 5.12 16.66
C LEU A 7 -5.39 6.61 16.29
N SER A 8 -5.48 6.94 15.01
CA SER A 8 -5.51 8.32 14.52
C SER A 8 -6.86 9.02 14.75
N ASP A 9 -7.92 8.27 15.00
CA ASP A 9 -9.23 8.80 15.39
C ASP A 9 -9.29 9.03 16.91
N ILE A 10 -8.62 8.19 17.70
CA ILE A 10 -8.57 8.26 19.18
C ILE A 10 -7.51 9.28 19.65
N PHE A 11 -6.33 9.27 19.05
CA PHE A 11 -5.25 10.21 19.30
C PHE A 11 -5.25 11.27 18.21
N HIS A 12 -4.88 12.51 18.56
CA HIS A 12 -4.68 13.55 17.56
C HIS A 12 -3.76 13.02 16.42
N PRO A 13 -4.05 13.26 15.14
CA PRO A 13 -3.38 12.56 14.05
C PRO A 13 -1.89 12.93 13.91
N LYS A 14 -1.49 14.13 14.36
CA LYS A 14 -0.09 14.62 14.37
C LYS A 14 0.92 13.67 15.08
N PRO A 15 0.77 13.31 16.37
CA PRO A 15 1.70 12.39 17.03
C PRO A 15 1.73 11.01 16.39
N VAL A 16 0.61 10.50 15.87
CA VAL A 16 0.55 9.20 15.17
C VAL A 16 1.37 9.23 13.89
N PHE A 17 1.28 10.32 13.12
CA PHE A 17 2.06 10.54 11.90
C PHE A 17 3.57 10.65 12.18
N VAL A 18 3.97 11.43 13.18
CA VAL A 18 5.40 11.59 13.54
C VAL A 18 5.97 10.30 14.10
N ALA A 19 5.23 9.59 14.96
CA ALA A 19 5.64 8.29 15.47
C ALA A 19 5.83 7.26 14.35
N GLY A 20 4.92 7.21 13.37
CA GLY A 20 5.03 6.30 12.23
C GLY A 20 6.32 6.52 11.43
N PHE A 21 6.67 7.77 11.11
CA PHE A 21 7.94 8.09 10.48
C PHE A 21 9.16 7.76 11.34
N LEU A 22 9.14 8.07 12.64
CA LEU A 22 10.24 7.73 13.53
C LEU A 22 10.48 6.21 13.59
N VAL A 23 9.40 5.42 13.67
CA VAL A 23 9.50 3.94 13.63
C VAL A 23 10.15 3.49 12.32
N ILE A 24 9.75 4.04 11.18
CA ILE A 24 10.36 3.70 9.88
C ILE A 24 11.83 4.07 9.84
N GLY A 25 12.18 5.29 10.25
CA GLY A 25 13.55 5.80 10.20
C GLY A 25 14.49 5.05 11.15
N LEU A 26 14.08 4.87 12.40
CA LEU A 26 14.88 4.19 13.43
C LEU A 26 15.07 2.71 13.12
N LEU A 27 14.04 2.01 12.61
CA LEU A 27 14.17 0.60 12.23
C LEU A 27 14.96 0.40 10.93
N SER A 28 15.08 1.42 10.08
CA SER A 28 15.89 1.31 8.86
C SER A 28 17.39 1.12 9.17
N ILE A 29 17.89 1.69 10.27
CA ILE A 29 19.30 1.55 10.69
C ILE A 29 19.67 0.08 10.99
N PRO A 30 18.98 -0.65 11.89
CA PRO A 30 19.29 -2.05 12.16
C PRO A 30 18.93 -2.97 10.98
N ILE A 31 17.99 -2.60 10.10
CA ILE A 31 17.75 -3.37 8.86
C ILE A 31 18.97 -3.29 7.94
N ALA A 32 19.56 -2.11 7.77
CA ALA A 32 20.78 -1.92 7.00
C ALA A 32 21.97 -2.72 7.59
N ALA A 33 22.08 -2.74 8.92
CA ALA A 33 23.11 -3.47 9.66
C ALA A 33 22.81 -4.96 9.86
N SER A 34 21.78 -5.50 9.20
CA SER A 34 21.35 -6.89 9.41
C SER A 34 22.37 -7.90 8.90
N VAL A 35 22.58 -8.94 9.72
CA VAL A 35 23.50 -10.06 9.47
C VAL A 35 22.77 -11.36 9.12
N SER A 36 21.45 -11.42 9.34
CA SER A 36 20.63 -12.61 9.10
C SER A 36 19.35 -12.26 8.32
N PRO A 37 18.91 -13.10 7.37
CA PRO A 37 17.63 -12.91 6.67
C PRO A 37 16.43 -12.80 7.62
N ILE A 38 16.43 -13.57 8.71
CA ILE A 38 15.35 -13.55 9.71
C ILE A 38 15.29 -12.17 10.39
N MET A 39 16.44 -11.56 10.67
CA MET A 39 16.52 -10.23 11.26
C MET A 39 15.90 -9.18 10.34
N VAL A 40 16.14 -9.26 9.03
CA VAL A 40 15.51 -8.36 8.04
C VAL A 40 13.98 -8.51 8.07
N ILE A 41 13.48 -9.75 8.06
CA ILE A 41 12.04 -10.04 8.03
C ILE A 41 11.36 -9.49 9.29
N VAL A 42 11.92 -9.77 10.48
CA VAL A 42 11.35 -9.32 11.75
C VAL A 42 11.34 -7.79 11.83
N LEU A 43 12.45 -7.13 11.50
CA LEU A 43 12.53 -5.67 11.53
C LEU A 43 11.62 -5.01 10.48
N ARG A 44 11.47 -5.62 9.30
CA ARG A 44 10.50 -5.19 8.28
C ARG A 44 9.06 -5.32 8.76
N ALA A 45 8.73 -6.35 9.53
CA ALA A 45 7.41 -6.49 10.12
C ALA A 45 7.10 -5.31 11.06
N PHE A 46 8.04 -4.95 11.94
CA PHE A 46 7.90 -3.76 12.79
C PHE A 46 7.88 -2.45 11.99
N GLN A 47 8.68 -2.34 10.92
CA GLN A 47 8.67 -1.18 10.03
C GLN A 47 7.31 -1.00 9.34
N GLY A 48 6.64 -2.10 8.99
CA GLY A 48 5.28 -2.10 8.45
C GLY A 48 4.24 -1.51 9.41
N ILE A 49 4.44 -1.64 10.73
CA ILE A 49 3.59 -0.99 11.75
C ILE A 49 3.71 0.52 11.63
N GLY A 50 4.93 1.06 11.51
CA GLY A 50 5.15 2.49 11.28
C GLY A 50 4.53 2.99 9.98
N ALA A 51 4.70 2.24 8.88
CA ALA A 51 4.08 2.57 7.60
C ALA A 51 2.54 2.57 7.67
N ALA A 52 1.95 1.64 8.42
CA ALA A 52 0.51 1.57 8.62
C ALA A 52 -0.03 2.80 9.38
N MET A 53 0.77 3.48 10.21
CA MET A 53 0.37 4.67 10.97
C MET A 53 0.29 5.92 10.10
N ASN A 54 1.13 6.05 9.08
CA ASN A 54 1.28 7.28 8.30
C ASN A 54 0.10 7.58 7.38
N VAL A 55 -0.42 6.59 6.65
CA VAL A 55 -1.50 6.82 5.67
C VAL A 55 -2.80 7.31 6.31
N PRO A 56 -3.38 6.63 7.32
CA PRO A 56 -4.64 7.11 7.90
C PRO A 56 -4.46 8.43 8.65
N SER A 57 -3.33 8.65 9.32
CA SER A 57 -3.07 9.92 10.01
C SER A 57 -2.87 11.08 9.04
N ALA A 58 -2.24 10.87 7.89
CA ALA A 58 -2.17 11.86 6.82
C ALA A 58 -3.56 12.23 6.29
N VAL A 59 -4.39 11.23 6.00
CA VAL A 59 -5.76 11.42 5.51
C VAL A 59 -6.62 12.18 6.53
N ALA A 60 -6.50 11.84 7.81
CA ALA A 60 -7.20 12.53 8.91
C ALA A 60 -6.72 13.98 9.06
N MET A 61 -5.42 14.26 8.99
CA MET A 61 -4.90 15.64 9.02
C MET A 61 -5.42 16.47 7.84
N ILE A 62 -5.41 15.92 6.62
CA ILE A 62 -5.95 16.61 5.44
C ILE A 62 -7.44 16.94 5.64
N SER A 63 -8.22 15.99 6.15
CA SER A 63 -9.65 16.21 6.45
C SER A 63 -9.89 17.35 7.45
N MET A 64 -9.03 17.48 8.46
CA MET A 64 -9.16 18.49 9.51
C MET A 64 -8.69 19.87 9.04
N SER A 65 -7.63 19.92 8.24
CA SER A 65 -7.07 21.18 7.75
C SER A 65 -7.88 21.79 6.61
N PHE A 66 -8.63 20.99 5.85
CA PHE A 66 -9.49 21.45 4.74
C PHE A 66 -10.96 21.07 4.99
N PRO A 67 -11.74 21.93 5.67
CA PRO A 67 -13.17 21.68 5.92
C PRO A 67 -14.01 21.70 4.64
N ASP A 68 -13.63 22.52 3.66
CA ASP A 68 -14.35 22.65 2.40
C ASP A 68 -14.18 21.40 1.53
N ARG A 69 -15.27 20.97 0.88
CA ARG A 69 -15.30 19.72 0.12
C ARG A 69 -14.44 19.78 -1.15
N GLU A 70 -14.41 20.92 -1.84
CA GLU A 70 -13.61 21.07 -3.06
C GLU A 70 -12.13 21.20 -2.73
N GLU A 71 -11.79 22.02 -1.73
CA GLU A 71 -10.39 22.15 -1.26
C GLU A 71 -9.84 20.83 -0.74
N ARG A 72 -10.63 20.07 0.04
CA ARG A 72 -10.23 18.75 0.52
C ARG A 72 -10.02 17.75 -0.61
N SER A 73 -10.88 17.76 -1.62
CA SER A 73 -10.71 16.91 -2.80
C SER A 73 -9.41 17.25 -3.55
N ARG A 74 -9.07 18.53 -3.67
CA ARG A 74 -7.79 18.97 -4.27
C ARG A 74 -6.60 18.56 -3.42
N ALA A 75 -6.69 18.68 -2.10
CA ALA A 75 -5.63 18.26 -1.18
C ALA A 75 -5.36 16.75 -1.26
N TYR A 76 -6.40 15.92 -1.39
CA TYR A 76 -6.21 14.48 -1.64
C TYR A 76 -5.60 14.18 -3.00
N ALA A 77 -5.97 14.92 -4.05
CA ALA A 77 -5.34 14.76 -5.36
C ALA A 77 -3.84 15.08 -5.31
N VAL A 78 -3.44 16.15 -4.59
CA VAL A 78 -2.04 16.50 -4.36
C VAL A 78 -1.33 15.42 -3.54
N TYR A 79 -1.95 14.92 -2.47
CA TYR A 79 -1.42 13.82 -1.66
C TYR A 79 -1.15 12.55 -2.49
N GLY A 80 -2.11 12.17 -3.34
CA GLY A 80 -1.95 11.04 -4.27
C GLY A 80 -0.84 11.26 -5.30
N ALA A 81 -0.74 12.48 -5.87
CA ALA A 81 0.31 12.83 -6.82
C ALA A 81 1.72 12.72 -6.20
N PHE A 82 1.91 13.18 -4.96
CA PHE A 82 3.18 12.98 -4.23
C PHE A 82 3.47 11.49 -3.95
N GLY A 83 2.45 10.65 -3.79
CA GLY A 83 2.60 9.20 -3.73
C GLY A 83 3.22 8.61 -5.01
N ALA A 84 2.73 9.03 -6.18
CA ALA A 84 3.27 8.61 -7.47
C ALA A 84 4.71 9.13 -7.70
N ILE A 85 4.97 10.40 -7.36
CA ILE A 85 6.31 11.00 -7.43
C ILE A 85 7.28 10.24 -6.51
N GLY A 86 6.85 9.94 -5.28
CA GLY A 86 7.64 9.18 -4.31
C GLY A 86 7.96 7.77 -4.81
N ASN A 87 7.02 7.11 -5.48
CA ASN A 87 7.25 5.80 -6.10
C ASN A 87 8.30 5.87 -7.23
N CYS A 88 8.15 6.83 -8.16
CA CYS A 88 9.12 7.08 -9.23
C CYS A 88 10.53 7.35 -8.69
N LEU A 89 10.65 8.39 -7.85
CA LEU A 89 11.94 8.81 -7.30
C LEU A 89 12.55 7.72 -6.42
N GLY A 90 11.74 7.06 -5.60
CA GLY A 90 12.17 5.96 -4.76
C GLY A 90 12.73 4.79 -5.56
N SER A 91 12.08 4.42 -6.67
CA SER A 91 12.54 3.35 -7.57
C SER A 91 13.85 3.71 -8.26
N ILE A 92 14.01 4.94 -8.76
CA ILE A 92 15.27 5.40 -9.37
C ILE A 92 16.40 5.39 -8.34
N ILE A 93 16.19 6.07 -7.21
CA ILE A 93 17.20 6.21 -6.16
C ILE A 93 17.57 4.82 -5.63
N GLY A 94 16.58 3.96 -5.37
CA GLY A 94 16.77 2.59 -4.93
C GLY A 94 17.55 1.75 -5.95
N GLY A 95 17.22 1.86 -7.24
CA GLY A 95 17.91 1.17 -8.33
C GLY A 95 19.36 1.63 -8.49
N VAL A 96 19.62 2.93 -8.48
CA VAL A 96 20.96 3.53 -8.56
C VAL A 96 21.82 3.08 -7.38
N ILE A 97 21.33 3.23 -6.15
CA ILE A 97 22.06 2.83 -4.93
C ILE A 97 22.35 1.33 -4.93
N SER A 98 21.36 0.51 -5.30
CA SER A 98 21.53 -0.95 -5.31
C SER A 98 22.50 -1.42 -6.39
N SER A 99 22.59 -0.70 -7.52
CA SER A 99 23.51 -1.04 -8.62
C SER A 99 24.96 -0.64 -8.36
N GLN A 100 25.21 0.49 -7.69
CA GLN A 100 26.56 1.02 -7.47
C GLN A 100 27.16 0.63 -6.12
N THR A 101 26.32 0.24 -5.15
CA THR A 101 26.80 -0.05 -3.79
C THR A 101 26.18 -1.34 -3.26
N SER A 102 25.26 -1.26 -2.31
CA SER A 102 24.60 -2.40 -1.70
C SER A 102 23.18 -2.00 -1.35
N TRP A 103 22.24 -2.95 -1.42
CA TRP A 103 20.85 -2.76 -1.00
C TRP A 103 20.72 -2.17 0.42
N ARG A 104 21.72 -2.40 1.29
CA ARG A 104 21.77 -1.85 2.65
C ARG A 104 21.75 -0.32 2.68
N TRP A 105 22.39 0.33 1.72
CA TRP A 105 22.45 1.80 1.65
C TRP A 105 21.09 2.44 1.40
N VAL A 106 20.16 1.73 0.76
CA VAL A 106 18.79 2.20 0.58
C VAL A 106 18.15 2.48 1.95
N PHE A 107 18.37 1.60 2.93
CA PHE A 107 17.84 1.79 4.29
C PHE A 107 18.55 2.91 5.06
N TYR A 108 19.86 3.09 4.89
CA TYR A 108 20.56 4.23 5.49
C TYR A 108 20.05 5.57 4.95
N VAL A 109 19.80 5.66 3.63
CA VAL A 109 19.22 6.86 3.01
C VAL A 109 17.80 7.10 3.53
N ILE A 110 16.97 6.06 3.64
CA ILE A 110 15.64 6.18 4.25
C ILE A 110 15.75 6.73 5.67
N ALA A 111 16.64 6.19 6.51
CA ALA A 111 16.84 6.70 7.87
C ALA A 111 17.25 8.18 7.88
N MET A 112 18.20 8.55 7.02
CA MET A 112 18.74 9.91 6.93
C MET A 112 17.70 10.94 6.46
N LEU A 113 16.74 10.56 5.62
CA LEU A 113 15.68 11.45 5.16
C LEU A 113 14.49 11.49 6.12
N VAL A 114 14.07 10.32 6.59
CA VAL A 114 12.82 10.19 7.36
C VAL A 114 12.96 10.73 8.78
N ILE A 115 14.11 10.56 9.44
CA ILE A 115 14.29 11.04 10.83
C ILE A 115 14.23 12.57 10.90
N PRO A 116 14.98 13.34 10.10
CA PRO A 116 14.85 14.80 10.07
C PRO A 116 13.46 15.25 9.64
N PHE A 117 12.84 14.56 8.67
CA PHE A 117 11.47 14.88 8.24
C PHE A 117 10.46 14.73 9.38
N ALA A 118 10.58 13.67 10.20
CA ALA A 118 9.72 13.48 11.37
C ALA A 118 9.89 14.61 12.41
N LEU A 119 11.14 15.03 12.65
CA LEU A 119 11.46 16.14 13.56
C LEU A 119 10.89 17.46 13.05
N VAL A 120 11.12 17.78 11.78
CA VAL A 120 10.59 19.01 11.16
C VAL A 120 9.06 19.00 11.15
N SER A 121 8.44 17.87 10.82
CA SER A 121 6.99 17.69 10.83
C SER A 121 6.39 17.96 12.21
N TRP A 122 7.09 17.60 13.29
CA TRP A 122 6.64 17.90 14.65
C TRP A 122 6.52 19.40 14.92
N PHE A 123 7.44 20.22 14.39
CA PHE A 123 7.43 21.67 14.59
C PHE A 123 6.50 22.42 13.62
N ILE A 124 6.41 21.97 12.36
CA ILE A 124 5.65 22.67 11.31
C ILE A 124 4.16 22.35 11.37
N LEU A 125 3.77 21.11 11.68
CA LEU A 125 2.37 20.70 11.60
C LEU A 125 1.52 21.44 12.67
N PRO A 126 0.38 22.05 12.29
CA PRO A 126 -0.49 22.70 13.25
C PRO A 126 -1.06 21.69 14.24
N THR A 127 -1.11 22.07 15.52
CA THR A 127 -1.79 21.30 16.56
C THR A 127 -3.23 21.80 16.61
N HIS A 128 -4.17 21.07 16.00
CA HIS A 128 -5.58 21.44 16.03
C HIS A 128 -6.21 20.96 17.36
N THR A 129 -6.43 21.88 18.28
CA THR A 129 -6.98 21.58 19.63
C THR A 129 -8.48 21.27 19.64
N ASN A 130 -9.19 21.48 18.52
CA ASN A 130 -10.64 21.27 18.42
C ASN A 130 -11.03 19.84 18.02
N HIS A 131 -10.33 18.83 18.55
CA HIS A 131 -10.83 17.47 18.46
C HIS A 131 -11.82 17.27 19.61
N ILE A 132 -13.12 17.31 19.29
CA ILE A 132 -14.14 16.77 20.20
C ILE A 132 -13.75 15.31 20.38
N ALA A 133 -13.27 14.97 21.57
CA ALA A 133 -13.11 13.59 21.99
C ALA A 133 -14.52 13.00 22.12
N GLU A 134 -15.18 12.73 20.99
CA GLU A 134 -16.34 11.86 20.98
C GLU A 134 -15.88 10.54 21.57
N GLU A 135 -16.40 10.24 22.76
CA GLU A 135 -16.29 9.03 23.57
C GLU A 135 -15.16 8.07 23.18
N ARG A 136 -14.23 7.82 24.11
CA ARG A 136 -13.20 6.77 24.02
C ARG A 136 -13.85 5.41 23.68
N LYS A 137 -14.09 5.15 22.39
CA LYS A 137 -14.61 3.88 21.90
C LYS A 137 -13.49 2.89 22.03
N ASN A 138 -13.72 1.87 22.84
CA ASN A 138 -12.71 0.86 23.14
C ASN A 138 -12.33 0.13 21.85
N LEU A 139 -11.03 -0.03 21.61
CA LEU A 139 -10.55 -0.82 20.49
C LEU A 139 -10.93 -2.28 20.72
N ASP A 140 -11.51 -2.92 19.71
CA ASP A 140 -11.73 -4.38 19.70
C ASP A 140 -10.39 -5.10 19.54
N TRP A 141 -9.60 -5.14 20.62
CA TRP A 141 -8.31 -5.80 20.64
C TRP A 141 -8.41 -7.28 20.22
N PRO A 142 -9.35 -8.09 20.77
CA PRO A 142 -9.47 -9.49 20.38
C PRO A 142 -9.76 -9.67 18.88
N GLY A 143 -10.69 -8.89 18.31
CA GLY A 143 -11.01 -8.94 16.89
C GLY A 143 -9.82 -8.54 16.02
N VAL A 144 -9.17 -7.43 16.37
CA VAL A 144 -7.98 -6.92 15.68
C VAL A 144 -6.83 -7.93 15.67
N PHE A 145 -6.51 -8.56 16.80
CA PHE A 145 -5.46 -9.57 16.87
C PHE A 145 -5.82 -10.81 16.07
N SER A 146 -7.07 -11.28 16.18
CA SER A 146 -7.55 -12.43 15.42
C SER A 146 -7.45 -12.20 13.92
N LEU A 147 -7.91 -11.04 13.43
CA LEU A 147 -7.81 -10.65 12.02
C LEU A 147 -6.35 -10.55 11.56
N THR A 148 -5.49 -9.94 12.37
CA THR A 148 -4.07 -9.74 12.03
C THR A 148 -3.33 -11.06 11.94
N ILE A 149 -3.51 -11.95 12.92
CA ILE A 149 -2.91 -13.28 12.95
C ILE A 149 -3.44 -14.12 11.79
N GLY A 150 -4.76 -14.09 11.55
CA GLY A 150 -5.38 -14.78 10.42
C GLY A 150 -4.80 -14.34 9.08
N LEU A 151 -4.65 -13.03 8.86
CA LEU A 151 -4.06 -12.48 7.64
C LEU A 151 -2.60 -12.88 7.46
N ILE A 152 -1.79 -12.80 8.54
CA ILE A 152 -0.37 -13.21 8.50
C ILE A 152 -0.25 -14.69 8.11
N LEU A 153 -1.04 -15.56 8.74
CA LEU A 153 -1.03 -17.00 8.45
C LEU A 153 -1.49 -17.30 7.03
N PHE A 154 -2.53 -16.60 6.55
CA PHE A 154 -3.04 -16.76 5.19
C PHE A 154 -1.97 -16.37 4.16
N VAL A 155 -1.38 -15.18 4.29
CA VAL A 155 -0.33 -14.69 3.40
C VAL A 155 0.89 -15.63 3.45
N PHE A 156 1.29 -16.07 4.65
CA PHE A 156 2.38 -17.03 4.83
C PHE A 156 2.10 -18.35 4.10
N ALA A 157 0.92 -18.95 4.29
CA ALA A 157 0.54 -20.21 3.66
C ALA A 157 0.56 -20.10 2.13
N VAL A 158 -0.06 -19.07 1.57
CA VAL A 158 -0.11 -18.85 0.11
C VAL A 158 1.28 -18.58 -0.46
N SER A 159 2.10 -17.81 0.25
CA SER A 159 3.48 -17.50 -0.19
C SER A 159 4.37 -18.75 -0.16
N GLN A 160 4.23 -19.58 0.87
CA GLN A 160 5.03 -20.81 1.03
C GLN A 160 4.54 -21.95 0.12
N ALA A 161 3.27 -21.92 -0.29
CA ALA A 161 2.66 -22.93 -1.14
C ALA A 161 3.37 -23.05 -2.51
N SER A 162 3.90 -21.95 -3.05
CA SER A 162 4.67 -21.97 -4.29
C SER A 162 6.01 -22.70 -4.16
N ALA A 163 6.62 -22.69 -2.97
CA ALA A 163 7.95 -23.25 -2.73
C ALA A 163 7.92 -24.72 -2.26
N ILE A 164 7.01 -25.07 -1.34
CA ILE A 164 6.97 -26.42 -0.70
C ILE A 164 5.75 -27.24 -1.17
N GLY A 165 4.86 -26.62 -1.95
CA GLY A 165 3.67 -27.27 -2.50
C GLY A 165 2.45 -27.24 -1.57
N TRP A 166 1.27 -27.18 -2.18
CA TRP A 166 -0.03 -27.01 -1.51
C TRP A 166 -0.41 -28.12 -0.52
N LYS A 167 0.12 -29.34 -0.69
CA LYS A 167 -0.20 -30.48 0.16
C LYS A 167 0.69 -30.60 1.40
N SER A 168 1.72 -29.75 1.53
CA SER A 168 2.63 -29.79 2.66
C SER A 168 1.90 -29.42 3.96
N PRO A 169 2.13 -30.14 5.08
CA PRO A 169 1.57 -29.77 6.38
C PRO A 169 1.91 -28.33 6.79
N GLY A 170 3.08 -27.83 6.38
CA GLY A 170 3.51 -26.45 6.61
C GLY A 170 2.71 -25.38 5.86
N VAL A 171 1.85 -25.76 4.91
CA VAL A 171 0.94 -24.89 4.17
C VAL A 171 -0.49 -25.09 4.64
N VAL A 172 -0.92 -26.36 4.76
CA VAL A 172 -2.30 -26.71 5.13
C VAL A 172 -2.63 -26.25 6.55
N ALA A 173 -1.73 -26.46 7.51
CA ALA A 173 -1.98 -26.06 8.90
C ALA A 173 -2.17 -24.55 9.08
N PRO A 174 -1.27 -23.66 8.60
CA PRO A 174 -1.50 -22.22 8.69
C PRO A 174 -2.70 -21.76 7.86
N LEU A 175 -3.02 -22.42 6.73
CA LEU A 175 -4.21 -22.09 5.95
C LEU A 175 -5.49 -22.38 6.73
N VAL A 176 -5.64 -23.58 7.31
CA VAL A 176 -6.79 -23.92 8.15
C VAL A 176 -6.88 -22.99 9.36
N LEU A 177 -5.75 -22.72 10.03
CA LEU A 177 -5.72 -21.82 11.18
C LEU A 177 -6.13 -20.39 10.79
N SER A 178 -5.75 -19.91 9.60
CA SER A 178 -6.19 -18.61 9.10
C SER A 178 -7.71 -18.53 8.92
N ILE A 179 -8.33 -19.57 8.36
CA ILE A 179 -9.79 -19.66 8.21
C ILE A 179 -10.48 -19.64 9.57
N VAL A 180 -9.96 -20.40 10.55
CA VAL A 180 -10.48 -20.41 11.92
C VAL A 180 -10.36 -19.03 12.57
N MET A 181 -9.23 -18.34 12.39
CA MET A 181 -9.05 -16.97 12.90
C MET A 181 -9.99 -15.97 12.23
N PHE A 182 -10.22 -16.07 10.92
CA PHE A 182 -11.22 -15.21 10.26
C PHE A 182 -12.65 -15.49 10.77
N GLY A 183 -13.00 -16.76 11.01
CA GLY A 183 -14.27 -17.12 11.64
C GLY A 183 -14.41 -16.59 13.07
N ALA A 184 -13.33 -16.66 13.86
CA ALA A 184 -13.26 -16.09 15.20
C ALA A 184 -13.42 -14.56 15.16
N PHE A 185 -12.76 -13.88 14.23
CA PHE A 185 -12.92 -12.44 14.01
C PHE A 185 -14.38 -12.06 13.74
N LEU A 186 -15.05 -12.72 12.79
CA LEU A 186 -16.46 -12.45 12.48
C LEU A 186 -17.38 -12.70 13.69
N SER A 187 -17.07 -13.74 14.49
CA SER A 187 -17.81 -14.06 15.70
C SER A 187 -17.63 -12.98 16.78
N ILE A 188 -16.38 -12.55 17.02
CA ILE A 188 -16.05 -11.49 17.99
C ILE A 188 -16.72 -10.17 17.56
N GLU A 189 -16.61 -9.81 16.28
CA GLU A 189 -17.14 -8.56 15.74
C GLU A 189 -18.67 -8.50 15.80
N SER A 190 -19.36 -9.65 15.78
CA SER A 190 -20.81 -9.73 15.99
C SER A 190 -21.26 -9.48 17.43
N ILE A 191 -20.34 -9.59 18.40
CA ILE A 191 -20.64 -9.52 19.85
C ILE A 191 -20.16 -8.18 20.45
N VAL A 192 -19.10 -7.58 19.90
CA VAL A 192 -18.47 -6.38 20.46
C VAL A 192 -19.33 -5.12 20.22
N LYS A 193 -19.38 -4.24 21.24
CA LYS A 193 -20.17 -2.98 21.22
C LYS A 193 -19.66 -1.94 20.20
N ASP A 194 -18.35 -1.88 19.97
CA ASP A 194 -17.69 -0.95 19.03
C ASP A 194 -16.92 -1.72 17.93
N PRO A 195 -17.59 -2.47 17.04
CA PRO A 195 -16.94 -3.33 16.05
C PRO A 195 -16.04 -2.52 15.11
N ALA A 196 -14.92 -3.11 14.68
CA ALA A 196 -13.95 -2.45 13.80
C ALA A 196 -14.59 -2.11 12.43
N LEU A 197 -15.36 -3.04 11.89
CA LEU A 197 -16.25 -2.90 10.75
C LEU A 197 -17.70 -2.95 11.26
N PRO A 198 -18.46 -1.84 11.17
CA PRO A 198 -19.88 -1.86 11.52
C PRO A 198 -20.59 -2.97 10.72
N PRO A 199 -21.41 -3.83 11.34
CA PRO A 199 -22.16 -4.88 10.64
C PRO A 199 -23.07 -4.33 9.52
N ARG A 200 -23.48 -3.06 9.63
CA ARG A 200 -24.22 -2.32 8.60
C ARG A 200 -23.43 -2.13 7.29
N THR A 201 -22.11 -2.16 7.35
CA THR A 201 -21.24 -2.04 6.17
C THR A 201 -21.41 -3.26 5.26
N TRP A 202 -21.51 -4.47 5.84
CA TRP A 202 -21.70 -5.72 5.10
C TRP A 202 -23.09 -5.87 4.48
N THR A 203 -24.09 -5.17 5.00
CA THR A 203 -25.46 -5.14 4.43
C THR A 203 -25.60 -4.14 3.29
N ASN A 204 -24.60 -3.27 3.07
CA ASN A 204 -24.59 -2.36 1.93
C ASN A 204 -24.25 -3.13 0.65
N LYS A 205 -25.20 -3.18 -0.30
CA LYS A 205 -25.06 -3.88 -1.59
C LYS A 205 -23.82 -3.43 -2.39
N ASN A 206 -23.33 -2.21 -2.18
CA ASN A 206 -22.17 -1.68 -2.89
C ASN A 206 -20.84 -2.04 -2.22
N PHE A 207 -20.82 -2.47 -0.96
CA PHE A 207 -19.57 -2.69 -0.23
C PHE A 207 -18.79 -3.88 -0.78
N THR A 208 -19.42 -5.06 -0.92
CA THR A 208 -18.74 -6.26 -1.41
C THR A 208 -18.15 -6.06 -2.82
N PRO A 209 -18.89 -5.52 -3.82
CA PRO A 209 -18.31 -5.23 -5.13
C PRO A 209 -17.15 -4.25 -5.07
N LEU A 210 -17.25 -3.16 -4.28
CA LEU A 210 -16.18 -2.18 -4.13
C LEU A 210 -14.95 -2.73 -3.42
N PHE A 211 -15.12 -3.66 -2.49
CA PHE A 211 -14.02 -4.34 -1.82
C PHE A 211 -13.21 -5.18 -2.81
N PHE A 212 -13.88 -6.03 -3.61
CA PHE A 212 -13.21 -6.84 -4.63
C PHE A 212 -12.62 -6.00 -5.76
N TYR A 213 -13.28 -4.89 -6.11
CA TYR A 213 -12.76 -3.90 -7.05
C TYR A 213 -11.43 -3.30 -6.54
N ALA A 214 -11.40 -2.76 -5.31
CA ALA A 214 -10.18 -2.19 -4.76
C ALA A 214 -9.08 -3.26 -4.66
N TRP A 215 -9.45 -4.50 -4.30
CA TRP A 215 -8.51 -5.60 -4.20
C TRP A 215 -7.91 -5.99 -5.56
N SER A 216 -8.70 -6.04 -6.64
CA SER A 216 -8.21 -6.39 -7.98
C SER A 216 -7.15 -5.41 -8.48
N ILE A 217 -7.30 -4.12 -8.17
CA ILE A 217 -6.33 -3.07 -8.52
C ILE A 217 -4.97 -3.35 -7.89
N TYR A 218 -4.94 -3.53 -6.56
CA TYR A 218 -3.69 -3.81 -5.86
C TYR A 218 -3.08 -5.14 -6.27
N TRP A 219 -3.91 -6.14 -6.55
CA TRP A 219 -3.44 -7.44 -7.03
C TRP A 219 -2.74 -7.32 -8.38
N TRP A 220 -3.40 -6.70 -9.36
CA TRP A 220 -2.82 -6.48 -10.69
C TRP A 220 -1.55 -5.66 -10.61
N TYR A 221 -1.54 -4.57 -9.84
CA TYR A 221 -0.38 -3.70 -9.65
C TYR A 221 0.80 -4.48 -9.08
N LEU A 222 0.64 -5.14 -7.93
CA LEU A 222 1.72 -5.84 -7.24
C LEU A 222 2.20 -7.08 -8.02
N ALA A 223 1.28 -7.82 -8.65
CA ALA A 223 1.64 -8.98 -9.45
C ALA A 223 2.43 -8.57 -10.71
N SER A 224 1.95 -7.55 -11.44
CA SER A 224 2.64 -7.05 -12.63
C SER A 224 3.99 -6.45 -12.29
N GLU A 225 4.09 -5.71 -11.18
CA GLU A 225 5.33 -5.15 -10.65
C GLU A 225 6.39 -6.24 -10.42
N LEU A 226 6.08 -7.23 -9.58
CA LEU A 226 7.03 -8.28 -9.23
C LEU A 226 7.42 -9.12 -10.45
N GLN A 227 6.44 -9.46 -11.30
CA GLN A 227 6.67 -10.31 -12.44
C GLN A 227 7.50 -9.63 -13.54
N LEU A 228 7.24 -8.35 -13.84
CA LEU A 228 8.03 -7.61 -14.83
C LEU A 228 9.46 -7.37 -14.34
N VAL A 229 9.67 -7.08 -13.05
CA VAL A 229 11.02 -6.95 -12.49
C VAL A 229 11.80 -8.26 -12.63
N GLN A 230 11.18 -9.40 -12.33
CA GLN A 230 11.79 -10.72 -12.53
C GLN A 230 12.08 -10.99 -14.01
N ILE A 231 11.15 -10.69 -14.92
CA ILE A 231 11.40 -10.84 -16.36
C ILE A 231 12.58 -9.99 -16.82
N PHE A 232 12.67 -8.73 -16.36
CA PHE A 232 13.76 -7.84 -16.76
C PHE A 232 15.12 -8.33 -16.27
N VAL A 233 15.20 -8.75 -15.00
CA VAL A 233 16.47 -9.13 -14.36
C VAL A 233 16.84 -10.58 -14.69
N ASP A 234 15.94 -11.53 -14.46
CA ASP A 234 16.23 -12.96 -14.53
C ASP A 234 16.13 -13.52 -15.96
N LEU A 235 15.15 -13.04 -16.75
CA LEU A 235 14.90 -13.58 -18.10
C LEU A 235 15.65 -12.79 -19.19
N TRP A 236 15.53 -11.47 -19.16
CA TRP A 236 16.14 -10.57 -20.15
C TRP A 236 17.55 -10.11 -19.77
N ASN A 237 18.06 -10.54 -18.61
CA ASN A 237 19.42 -10.28 -18.14
C ASN A 237 19.78 -8.79 -18.09
N PHE A 238 18.80 -7.92 -17.84
CA PHE A 238 19.05 -6.50 -17.65
C PHE A 238 19.66 -6.22 -16.28
N SER A 239 20.52 -5.21 -16.22
CA SER A 239 21.01 -4.70 -14.95
C SER A 239 19.88 -4.12 -14.10
N SER A 240 20.01 -4.15 -12.77
CA SER A 240 19.03 -3.58 -11.84
C SER A 240 18.74 -2.10 -12.13
N LEU A 241 19.74 -1.35 -12.62
CA LEU A 241 19.56 0.04 -13.04
C LEU A 241 18.68 0.15 -14.30
N SER A 242 18.93 -0.69 -15.32
CA SER A 242 18.12 -0.73 -16.54
C SER A 242 16.67 -1.14 -16.22
N ALA A 243 16.48 -2.13 -15.34
CA ALA A 243 15.16 -2.54 -14.86
C ALA A 243 14.43 -1.39 -14.14
N ALA A 244 15.11 -0.67 -13.25
CA ALA A 244 14.53 0.48 -12.54
C ALA A 244 14.12 1.62 -13.50
N VAL A 245 14.95 1.93 -14.51
CA VAL A 245 14.61 2.94 -15.54
C VAL A 245 13.41 2.49 -16.39
N ARG A 246 13.35 1.20 -16.74
CA ARG A 246 12.23 0.61 -17.47
C ARG A 246 10.94 0.51 -16.65
N TYR A 247 11.03 0.76 -15.35
CA TYR A 247 9.91 0.80 -14.44
C TYR A 247 9.29 2.21 -14.31
N LEU A 248 9.98 3.26 -14.77
CA LEU A 248 9.48 4.64 -14.73
C LEU A 248 8.10 4.89 -15.37
N PRO A 249 7.72 4.22 -16.48
CA PRO A 249 6.40 4.40 -17.06
C PRO A 249 5.27 4.16 -16.06
N LEU A 250 5.45 3.27 -15.08
CA LEU A 250 4.48 3.05 -14.02
C LEU A 250 4.16 4.33 -13.27
N GLY A 251 5.15 4.97 -12.65
CA GLY A 251 4.85 6.12 -11.80
C GLY A 251 4.50 7.37 -12.62
N ILE A 252 4.99 7.48 -13.87
CA ILE A 252 4.55 8.51 -14.80
C ILE A 252 3.07 8.33 -15.15
N SER A 253 2.65 7.12 -15.53
CA SER A 253 1.25 6.82 -15.87
C SER A 253 0.33 6.92 -14.65
N GLY A 254 0.77 6.51 -13.46
CA GLY A 254 0.01 6.67 -12.21
C GLY A 254 -0.17 8.16 -11.84
N GLY A 255 0.87 8.98 -11.99
CA GLY A 255 0.79 10.42 -11.77
C GLY A 255 -0.10 11.12 -12.79
N ALA A 256 0.07 10.80 -14.08
CA ALA A 256 -0.77 11.32 -15.16
C ALA A 256 -2.24 10.95 -14.95
N THR A 257 -2.51 9.70 -14.58
CA THR A 257 -3.88 9.24 -14.31
C THR A 257 -4.47 9.95 -13.10
N SER A 258 -3.73 10.14 -12.01
CA SER A 258 -4.21 10.86 -10.83
C SER A 258 -4.71 12.28 -11.17
N LEU A 259 -4.03 12.96 -12.10
CA LEU A 259 -4.44 14.28 -12.60
C LEU A 259 -5.67 14.20 -13.53
N LEU A 260 -5.68 13.23 -14.46
CA LEU A 260 -6.78 13.04 -15.40
C LEU A 260 -8.08 12.62 -14.70
N THR A 261 -7.98 11.75 -13.70
CA THR A 261 -9.09 11.26 -12.90
C THR A 261 -9.84 12.39 -12.22
N GLY A 262 -9.12 13.36 -11.62
CA GLY A 262 -9.76 14.52 -10.99
C GLY A 262 -10.63 15.32 -11.98
N TYR A 263 -10.24 15.37 -13.25
CA TYR A 263 -11.02 16.02 -14.31
C TYR A 263 -12.18 15.15 -14.81
N ILE A 264 -11.91 13.88 -15.11
CA ILE A 264 -12.85 12.95 -15.73
C ILE A 264 -13.95 12.52 -14.74
N ALA A 265 -13.62 12.38 -13.45
CA ALA A 265 -14.55 11.99 -12.39
C ALA A 265 -15.72 12.98 -12.23
N SER A 266 -15.54 14.24 -12.63
CA SER A 266 -16.60 15.26 -12.63
C SER A 266 -17.57 15.15 -13.80
N LYS A 267 -17.18 14.44 -14.87
CA LYS A 267 -17.90 14.42 -16.16
C LYS A 267 -18.64 13.12 -16.45
N LEU A 268 -18.24 12.01 -15.83
CA LEU A 268 -18.78 10.69 -16.13
C LEU A 268 -19.49 10.05 -14.93
N PRO A 269 -20.50 9.19 -15.16
CA PRO A 269 -21.10 8.41 -14.09
C PRO A 269 -20.08 7.47 -13.44
N ARG A 270 -20.11 7.36 -12.11
CA ARG A 270 -19.19 6.52 -11.33
C ARG A 270 -19.12 5.07 -11.81
N GLN A 271 -20.24 4.48 -12.21
CA GLN A 271 -20.28 3.10 -12.70
C GLN A 271 -19.48 2.92 -14.00
N VAL A 272 -19.57 3.89 -14.93
CA VAL A 272 -18.82 3.87 -16.19
C VAL A 272 -17.33 4.01 -15.92
N LEU A 273 -16.97 4.84 -14.94
CA LEU A 273 -15.58 5.05 -14.52
C LEU A 273 -14.96 3.77 -13.94
N LEU A 274 -15.65 3.11 -13.02
CA LEU A 274 -15.17 1.88 -12.39
C LEU A 274 -15.07 0.72 -13.40
N VAL A 275 -16.12 0.48 -14.19
CA VAL A 275 -16.11 -0.61 -15.19
C VAL A 275 -15.11 -0.33 -16.31
N GLY A 276 -15.07 0.92 -16.79
CA GLY A 276 -14.13 1.35 -17.83
C GLY A 276 -12.68 1.17 -17.39
N GLY A 277 -12.37 1.53 -16.14
CA GLY A 277 -11.06 1.26 -15.56
C GLY A 277 -10.69 -0.22 -15.65
N GLN A 278 -11.57 -1.12 -15.20
CA GLN A 278 -11.21 -2.54 -15.12
C GLN A 278 -11.01 -3.16 -16.50
N VAL A 279 -11.74 -2.68 -17.51
CA VAL A 279 -11.51 -3.07 -18.90
C VAL A 279 -10.11 -2.62 -19.36
N LEU A 280 -9.71 -1.40 -19.01
CA LEU A 280 -8.37 -0.89 -19.34
C LEU A 280 -7.26 -1.64 -18.60
N MET A 281 -7.48 -2.08 -17.35
CA MET A 281 -6.60 -3.01 -16.64
C MET A 281 -6.43 -4.34 -17.37
N VAL A 282 -7.52 -4.93 -17.87
CA VAL A 282 -7.45 -6.17 -18.65
C VAL A 282 -6.66 -5.96 -19.95
N VAL A 283 -6.84 -4.82 -20.62
CA VAL A 283 -6.03 -4.46 -21.79
C VAL A 283 -4.56 -4.35 -21.41
N GLY A 284 -4.24 -3.66 -20.31
CA GLY A 284 -2.86 -3.54 -19.80
C GLY A 284 -2.21 -4.89 -19.49
N ALA A 285 -2.93 -5.77 -18.77
CA ALA A 285 -2.49 -7.13 -18.48
C ALA A 285 -2.26 -7.96 -19.75
N THR A 286 -3.15 -7.84 -20.74
CA THR A 286 -3.03 -8.54 -22.02
C THR A 286 -1.82 -8.06 -22.80
N LEU A 287 -1.55 -6.75 -22.80
CA LEU A 287 -0.35 -6.19 -23.43
C LEU A 287 0.93 -6.73 -22.77
N PHE A 288 0.98 -6.84 -21.44
CA PHE A 288 2.11 -7.47 -20.76
C PHE A 288 2.29 -8.93 -21.15
N ALA A 289 1.20 -9.69 -21.27
CA ALA A 289 1.26 -11.09 -21.69
C ALA A 289 1.78 -11.28 -23.12
N LEU A 290 1.63 -10.28 -24.00
CA LEU A 290 2.11 -10.29 -25.38
C LEU A 290 3.56 -9.79 -25.54
N ALA A 291 4.17 -9.29 -24.47
CA ALA A 291 5.54 -8.78 -24.44
C ALA A 291 6.56 -9.90 -24.15
N ASP A 292 6.72 -10.83 -25.10
CA ASP A 292 7.67 -11.96 -25.03
C ASP A 292 9.16 -11.53 -25.11
N ASP A 293 9.46 -10.48 -25.87
CA ASP A 293 10.82 -10.06 -26.22
C ASP A 293 11.16 -8.64 -25.74
N PRO A 294 12.43 -8.35 -25.37
CA PRO A 294 12.89 -7.00 -25.02
C PRO A 294 12.54 -5.88 -26.02
N SER A 295 12.49 -6.20 -27.31
CA SER A 295 12.13 -5.27 -28.39
C SER A 295 10.69 -4.76 -28.28
N LYS A 296 9.79 -5.55 -27.69
CA LYS A 296 8.38 -5.22 -27.48
C LYS A 296 8.14 -4.32 -26.27
N TYR A 297 9.18 -3.92 -25.54
CA TYR A 297 9.06 -3.03 -24.38
C TYR A 297 8.31 -1.72 -24.70
N TRP A 298 8.70 -1.01 -25.76
CA TRP A 298 8.07 0.26 -26.12
C TRP A 298 6.67 0.10 -26.71
N SER A 299 6.39 -1.02 -27.37
CA SER A 299 5.11 -1.26 -28.04
C SER A 299 4.05 -1.88 -27.14
N TYR A 300 4.44 -2.62 -26.10
CA TYR A 300 3.51 -3.39 -25.27
C TYR A 300 3.61 -3.04 -23.78
N ILE A 301 4.83 -2.95 -23.22
CA ILE A 301 5.00 -2.70 -21.78
C ILE A 301 4.68 -1.24 -21.43
N VAL A 302 5.20 -0.28 -22.19
CA VAL A 302 4.91 1.14 -21.91
C VAL A 302 3.41 1.42 -22.06
N PRO A 303 2.73 1.07 -23.18
CA PRO A 303 1.29 1.25 -23.29
C PRO A 303 0.51 0.43 -22.26
N GLY A 304 0.98 -0.76 -21.90
CA GLY A 304 0.35 -1.61 -20.89
C GLY A 304 0.24 -0.92 -19.53
N TRP A 305 1.30 -0.19 -19.11
CA TRP A 305 1.26 0.64 -17.90
C TRP A 305 0.27 1.80 -18.04
N PHE A 306 0.30 2.52 -19.16
CA PHE A 306 -0.60 3.64 -19.37
C PHE A 306 -2.07 3.24 -19.39
N TRP A 307 -2.42 2.17 -20.09
CA TRP A 307 -3.79 1.67 -20.13
C TRP A 307 -4.20 1.07 -18.79
N GLY A 308 -3.37 0.19 -18.22
CA GLY A 308 -3.73 -0.48 -16.99
C GLY A 308 -3.82 0.43 -15.76
N LEU A 309 -3.09 1.55 -15.76
CA LEU A 309 -3.17 2.55 -14.69
C LEU A 309 -4.12 3.69 -14.99
N LEU A 310 -4.75 3.77 -16.17
CA LEU A 310 -5.73 4.80 -16.54
C LEU A 310 -7.09 4.64 -15.83
N GLU A 311 -7.08 4.04 -14.65
CA GLU A 311 -8.27 3.90 -13.83
C GLU A 311 -8.52 5.14 -12.96
N PRO A 312 -9.77 5.60 -12.90
CA PRO A 312 -10.16 6.61 -11.95
C PRO A 312 -10.21 6.06 -10.51
N LEU A 313 -9.23 6.47 -9.70
CA LEU A 313 -9.22 6.34 -8.22
C LEU A 313 -10.37 7.10 -7.56
#